data_AF-A0A0F9FIF7-F1
#
_entry.id   AF-A0A0F9FIF7-F1
#
_cell.length_a   1.000
_cell.length_b   1.000
_cell.length_c   1.000
_cell.angle_alpha   90.00
_cell.angle_beta   90.00
_cell.angle_gamma   90.00
#
_symmetry.space_group_name_H-M   'P 1'
#
loop_
_entity.id
_entity.type
_entity.pdbx_description
1 polymer ?
#
loop_
_entity_poly.entity_id
_entity_poly.type
_entity_poly.pdbx_seq_one_letter_code
_entity_poly.pdbx_strand_id
1 'polypeptide(L)'
;MTMTNDKIIECVIKAIPYPEHISDIELDDDCVRFTWRTDRFKVSDSGMVEELEDIFLKGSNIAILMERLIKYEYVKLELKDA
;
A
#
# COMPACT_ATOMS: atom_id res chain seq x y z
N MET A 1 9.26 6.29 -10.35
CA MET A 1 7.81 6.54 -10.30
C MET A 1 7.52 6.89 -8.86
N THR A 2 6.93 8.05 -8.62
CA THR A 2 6.69 8.59 -7.28
C THR A 2 5.20 8.80 -7.13
N MET A 3 4.59 8.09 -6.19
CA MET A 3 3.17 8.15 -5.88
C MET A 3 2.92 9.21 -4.81
N THR A 4 1.85 9.99 -4.94
CA THR A 4 1.37 10.83 -3.84
C THR A 4 0.60 9.98 -2.82
N ASN A 5 0.47 10.43 -1.58
CA ASN A 5 -0.30 9.71 -0.56
C ASN A 5 -1.74 9.41 -1.02
N ASP A 6 -2.41 10.36 -1.68
CA ASP A 6 -3.76 10.14 -2.22
C ASP A 6 -3.79 8.98 -3.23
N LYS A 7 -2.80 8.92 -4.13
CA LYS A 7 -2.67 7.82 -5.10
C LYS A 7 -2.35 6.49 -4.40
N ILE A 8 -1.52 6.50 -3.36
CA ILE A 8 -1.23 5.30 -2.56
C ILE A 8 -2.51 4.78 -1.92
N ILE A 9 -3.30 5.65 -1.27
CA ILE A 9 -4.58 5.27 -0.62
C ILE A 9 -5.56 4.71 -1.66
N GLU A 10 -5.70 5.39 -2.80
CA GLU A 10 -6.58 4.93 -3.88
C GLU A 10 -6.16 3.55 -4.40
N CYS A 11 -4.88 3.33 -4.63
CA CYS A 11 -4.35 2.03 -5.03
C CYS A 11 -4.57 0.97 -3.95
N VAL A 12 -4.32 1.29 -2.68
CA VAL A 12 -4.53 0.38 -1.54
C VAL A 12 -6.00 -0.08 -1.49
N ILE A 13 -6.95 0.84 -1.56
CA ILE A 13 -8.39 0.53 -1.49
C ILE A 13 -8.86 -0.28 -2.71
N LYS A 14 -8.35 0.02 -3.91
CA LYS A 14 -8.76 -0.67 -5.15
C LYS A 14 -8.08 -2.02 -5.35
N ALA A 15 -6.84 -2.18 -4.91
CA ALA A 15 -6.02 -3.33 -5.23
C ALA A 15 -6.12 -4.46 -4.18
N ILE A 16 -6.32 -4.10 -2.90
CA ILE A 16 -6.29 -5.08 -1.82
C ILE A 16 -7.67 -5.77 -1.68
N PRO A 17 -7.71 -7.12 -1.58
CA PRO A 17 -8.95 -7.85 -1.33
C PRO A 17 -9.59 -7.48 0.01
N TYR A 18 -10.93 -7.47 0.06
CA TYR A 18 -11.68 -7.13 1.26
C TYR A 18 -11.29 -5.74 1.81
N PRO A 19 -11.48 -4.66 1.03
CA PRO A 19 -11.09 -3.31 1.43
C PRO A 19 -11.79 -2.84 2.71
N GLU A 20 -12.93 -3.42 3.06
CA GLU A 20 -13.63 -3.18 4.32
C GLU A 20 -12.85 -3.61 5.58
N HIS A 21 -11.77 -4.39 5.41
CA HIS A 21 -10.86 -4.78 6.49
C HIS A 21 -9.62 -3.86 6.62
N ILE A 22 -9.59 -2.76 5.86
CA ILE A 22 -8.54 -1.73 5.97
C ILE A 22 -8.92 -0.76 7.08
N SER A 23 -8.00 -0.50 7.99
CA SER A 23 -8.16 0.39 9.14
C SER A 23 -6.85 1.10 9.49
N ASP A 24 -6.89 2.02 10.45
CA ASP A 24 -5.72 2.72 10.99
C ASP A 24 -4.81 3.34 9.91
N ILE A 25 -5.42 4.03 8.93
CA ILE A 25 -4.66 4.72 7.89
C ILE A 25 -3.94 5.92 8.50
N GLU A 26 -2.62 5.92 8.40
CA GLU A 26 -1.75 7.00 8.84
C GLU A 26 -0.95 7.52 7.65
N LEU A 27 -0.85 8.85 7.58
CA LEU A 27 -0.12 9.54 6.53
C LEU A 27 1.20 10.08 7.09
N ASP A 28 2.27 9.86 6.34
CA ASP A 28 3.60 10.40 6.58
C ASP A 28 4.06 11.18 5.34
N ASP A 29 5.21 11.86 5.41
CA ASP A 29 5.71 12.69 4.31
C ASP A 29 5.95 11.90 3.01
N ASP A 30 6.39 10.64 3.12
CA ASP A 30 6.80 9.79 2.00
C ASP A 30 6.17 8.38 2.00
N CYS A 31 5.24 8.12 2.93
CA CYS A 31 4.58 6.82 3.03
C CYS A 31 3.18 6.88 3.63
N VAL A 32 2.43 5.80 3.37
CA VAL A 32 1.14 5.52 4.00
C VAL A 32 1.26 4.24 4.79
N ARG A 33 0.83 4.26 6.05
CA ARG A 33 0.69 3.06 6.88
C ARG A 33 -0.78 2.71 7.02
N PHE A 34 -1.10 1.42 7.06
CA PHE A 34 -2.46 0.94 7.28
C PHE A 34 -2.45 -0.45 7.90
N THR A 35 -3.53 -0.79 8.59
CA THR A 35 -3.81 -2.15 9.06
C THR A 35 -4.73 -2.85 8.06
N TRP A 36 -4.39 -4.06 7.64
CA TRP A 36 -5.30 -4.93 6.89
C TRP A 36 -5.47 -6.25 7.65
N ARG A 37 -6.71 -6.53 8.05
CA ARG A 37 -7.03 -7.62 9.00
C ARG A 37 -6.29 -7.42 10.32
N THR A 38 -5.25 -8.21 10.58
CA THR A 38 -4.43 -8.16 11.81
C THR A 38 -3.03 -7.64 11.58
N ASP A 39 -2.63 -7.47 10.33
CA ASP A 39 -1.26 -7.17 9.95
C ASP A 39 -1.15 -5.71 9.52
N ARG A 40 -0.04 -5.06 9.88
CA ARG A 40 0.21 -3.66 9.58
C ARG A 40 1.21 -3.54 8.43
N PHE A 41 0.93 -2.63 7.51
CA PHE A 41 1.73 -2.43 6.32
C PHE A 41 2.14 -0.98 6.17
N LYS A 42 3.29 -0.76 5.53
CA LYS A 42 3.76 0.54 5.08
C LYS A 42 3.96 0.50 3.57
N VAL A 43 3.48 1.52 2.87
CA VAL A 43 3.69 1.71 1.43
C VAL A 43 4.45 3.02 1.24
N SER A 44 5.63 2.97 0.63
CA SER A 44 6.38 4.18 0.28
C SER A 44 5.89 4.82 -1.02
N ASP A 45 6.32 6.04 -1.28
CA ASP A 45 6.14 6.77 -2.55
C ASP A 45 6.60 6.00 -3.80
N SER A 46 7.59 5.11 -3.67
CA SER A 46 8.05 4.22 -4.73
C SER A 46 7.15 2.99 -4.95
N GLY A 47 6.10 2.85 -4.14
CA GLY A 47 5.17 1.73 -4.11
C GLY A 47 5.75 0.47 -3.47
N MET A 48 6.89 0.54 -2.78
CA MET A 48 7.42 -0.59 -2.02
C MET A 48 6.53 -0.85 -0.80
N VAL A 49 6.24 -2.13 -0.53
CA VAL A 49 5.37 -2.52 0.60
C VAL A 49 6.15 -3.35 1.60
N GLU A 50 6.02 -2.98 2.86
CA GLU A 50 6.67 -3.65 3.98
C GLU A 50 5.60 -4.05 5.01
N GLU A 51 5.65 -5.28 5.52
CA GLU A 51 4.88 -5.69 6.70
C GLU A 51 5.64 -5.25 7.96
N LEU A 52 4.93 -4.64 8.89
CA LEU A 52 5.46 -4.12 10.14
C LEU A 52 5.15 -5.10 11.28
N GLU A 53 6.18 -5.54 11.99
CA GLU A 53 6.07 -6.21 13.29
C GLU A 53 6.64 -5.25 14.35
N ASP A 54 5.76 -4.48 14.99
CA ASP A 54 6.09 -3.34 15.83
C ASP A 54 6.98 -2.30 15.11
N ILE A 55 8.26 -2.18 15.53
CA ILE A 55 9.26 -1.27 14.97
C ILE A 55 10.18 -1.94 13.93
N PHE A 56 9.97 -3.23 13.65
CA PHE A 56 10.84 -4.01 12.78
C PHE A 56 10.16 -4.36 11.45
N LEU A 57 10.99 -4.38 10.39
CA LEU A 57 10.58 -4.81 9.06
C LEU A 57 10.54 -6.33 9.01
N LYS A 58 9.39 -6.87 8.62
CA LYS A 58 9.21 -8.31 8.41
C LYS A 58 9.20 -8.60 6.91
N GLY A 59 10.17 -9.40 6.48
CA GLY A 59 10.16 -9.97 5.12
C GLY A 59 8.97 -10.91 4.98
N SER A 60 7.97 -10.51 4.19
CA SER A 60 6.70 -11.23 4.12
C SER A 60 6.23 -11.46 2.70
N ASN A 61 5.82 -12.71 2.42
CA ASN A 61 5.22 -13.08 1.15
C ASN A 61 3.94 -12.27 0.86
N ILE A 62 3.19 -11.89 1.92
CA ILE A 62 1.98 -11.07 1.73
C ILE A 62 2.35 -9.64 1.36
N ALA A 63 3.40 -9.06 1.92
CA ALA A 63 3.89 -7.73 1.54
C ALA A 63 4.35 -7.70 0.08
N ILE A 64 5.06 -8.74 -0.39
CA ILE A 64 5.46 -8.87 -1.80
C ILE A 64 4.22 -8.92 -2.72
N LEU A 65 3.19 -9.67 -2.34
CA LEU A 65 1.96 -9.73 -3.10
C LEU A 65 1.24 -8.36 -3.13
N MET A 66 1.11 -7.70 -1.99
CA MET A 66 0.52 -6.36 -1.89
C MET A 66 1.26 -5.34 -2.74
N GLU A 67 2.59 -5.35 -2.72
CA GLU A 67 3.41 -4.49 -3.58
C GLU A 67 3.05 -4.68 -5.06
N ARG A 68 2.93 -5.93 -5.50
CA ARG A 68 2.58 -6.21 -6.91
C ARG A 68 1.18 -5.73 -7.25
N LEU A 69 0.21 -5.91 -6.36
CA LEU A 69 -1.17 -5.45 -6.56
C LEU A 69 -1.24 -3.93 -6.64
N ILE A 70 -0.62 -3.22 -5.70
CA ILE A 70 -0.61 -1.76 -5.64
C ILE A 70 0.07 -1.16 -6.86
N LYS A 71 1.27 -1.66 -7.23
CA LYS A 71 1.99 -1.18 -8.42
C LYS A 71 1.20 -1.43 -9.71
N TYR A 72 0.53 -2.58 -9.81
CA TYR A 72 -0.31 -2.88 -10.98
C TYR A 72 -1.51 -1.94 -11.08
N GLU A 73 -2.19 -1.66 -9.96
CA GLU A 73 -3.32 -0.73 -9.94
C GLU A 73 -2.87 0.70 -10.24
N TYR A 74 -1.70 1.11 -9.75
CA TYR A 74 -1.15 2.42 -10.09
C TYR A 74 -0.90 2.59 -11.59
N VAL A 75 -0.29 1.59 -12.24
CA VAL A 75 -0.09 1.62 -13.71
C VAL A 75 -1.43 1.72 -14.45
N LYS A 76 -2.47 1.05 -13.97
CA LYS A 76 -3.82 1.18 -14.55
C LYS A 76 -4.41 2.58 -14.39
N LEU A 77 -4.18 3.25 -13.25
CA LEU A 77 -4.64 4.62 -13.04
C LEU A 77 -3.94 5.57 -14.02
N GLU A 78 -2.62 5.51 -14.11
CA GLU A 78 -1.85 6.35 -15.04
C GLU A 78 -2.25 6.13 -16.52
N LEU A 79 -2.58 4.90 -16.91
CA LEU A 79 -3.06 4.60 -18.26
C LEU A 79 -4.51 5.06 -18.52
N LYS A 80 -5.32 5.27 -17.48
CA LYS A 80 -6.67 5.83 -17.62
C LYS A 80 -6.65 7.36 -17.71
N ASP A 81 -5.64 7.98 -17.11
CA ASP A 81 -5.48 9.43 -17.07
C ASP A 81 -4.70 9.99 -18.28
N ALA A 82 -4.12 9.12 -19.11
CA ALA A 82 -3.35 9.45 -20.33
C ALA A 82 -4.23 9.45 -21.60
#